data_AF-A0A0L0F585-F1
#
_entry.id   AF-A0A0L0F585-F1
#
_cell.length_a   1.000
_cell.length_b   1.000
_cell.length_c   1.000
_cell.angle_alpha   90.00
_cell.angle_beta   90.00
_cell.angle_gamma   90.00
#
_symmetry.space_group_name_H-M   'P 1'
#
loop_
_entity.id
_entity.type
_entity.pdbx_description
1 polymer ?
#
loop_
_entity_poly.entity_id
_entity_poly.type
_entity_poly.pdbx_seq_one_letter_code
_entity_poly.pdbx_strand_id
1 'polypeptide(L)'
;TAFAETLGLPTGWNTSISLNENTTDTTTEGPSQLPRGIQNIRPHLKNVDDVPLLIQLFTDCTVEATGEMISIMQEHGEVVCCIGSSLRSQNMLLFSQADIS
;
A
#
# COMPACT_ATOMS: atom_id res chain seq x y z
N THR A 1 4.37 -6.66 -11.59
CA THR A 1 3.43 -5.95 -12.46
C THR A 1 2.63 -6.88 -13.37
N ALA A 2 3.23 -7.90 -14.02
CA ALA A 2 2.50 -8.80 -14.93
C ALA A 2 1.22 -9.47 -14.35
N PHE A 3 1.23 -9.83 -13.06
CA PHE A 3 0.05 -10.43 -12.43
C PHE A 3 -1.09 -9.42 -12.19
N ALA A 4 -0.76 -8.16 -11.88
CA ALA A 4 -1.75 -7.11 -11.66
C ALA A 4 -2.54 -6.77 -12.95
N GLU A 5 -1.86 -6.76 -14.10
CA GLU A 5 -2.51 -6.60 -15.42
C GLU A 5 -3.49 -7.73 -15.72
N THR A 6 -3.16 -8.95 -15.31
CA THR A 6 -4.04 -10.12 -15.47
C THR A 6 -5.31 -9.98 -14.63
N LEU A 7 -5.22 -9.31 -13.49
CA LEU A 7 -6.37 -9.01 -12.61
C LEU A 7 -7.17 -7.78 -13.07
N GLY A 8 -6.77 -7.12 -14.15
CA GLY A 8 -7.38 -5.86 -14.62
C GLY A 8 -7.05 -4.65 -13.75
N LEU A 9 -6.03 -4.76 -12.88
CA LEU A 9 -5.58 -3.63 -12.07
C LEU A 9 -4.68 -2.72 -12.92
N PRO A 10 -4.83 -1.39 -12.78
CA PRO A 10 -4.01 -0.46 -13.53
C PRO A 10 -2.55 -0.51 -13.07
N THR A 11 -1.63 -0.73 -14.01
CA THR A 11 -0.17 -0.88 -13.79
C THR A 11 0.65 0.27 -14.39
N GLY A 12 0.04 1.44 -14.58
CA GLY A 12 0.73 2.62 -15.09
C GLY A 12 1.86 3.10 -14.18
N TRP A 13 2.74 3.93 -14.73
CA TRP A 13 3.92 4.49 -14.02
C TRP A 13 3.58 5.30 -12.76
N ASN A 14 2.32 5.71 -12.61
CA ASN A 14 1.80 6.47 -11.47
C ASN A 14 0.47 5.90 -10.96
N THR A 15 0.40 4.57 -10.82
CA THR A 15 -0.84 3.90 -10.38
C THR A 15 -0.62 2.85 -9.30
N SER A 16 0.59 2.77 -8.75
CA SER A 16 0.90 1.93 -7.59
C SER A 16 1.82 2.65 -6.61
N ILE A 17 1.61 2.38 -5.33
CA ILE A 17 2.47 2.88 -4.24
C ILE A 17 3.44 1.77 -3.82
N SER A 18 4.74 2.04 -3.84
CA SER A 18 5.71 1.15 -3.21
C SER A 18 5.74 1.42 -1.70
N LEU A 19 5.59 0.40 -0.87
CA LEU A 19 5.64 0.54 0.59
C LEU A 19 7.06 0.50 1.16
N ASN A 20 8.05 0.14 0.35
CA ASN A 20 9.46 0.11 0.73
C ASN A 20 10.15 1.46 0.45
N GLU A 21 11.08 1.85 1.31
CA GLU A 21 11.86 3.09 1.20
C GLU A 21 13.17 2.90 0.43
N ASN A 22 13.62 1.65 0.27
CA ASN A 22 14.95 1.33 -0.31
C ASN A 22 15.07 1.51 -1.83
N THR A 23 14.05 2.02 -2.51
CA THR A 23 14.20 2.39 -3.92
C THR A 23 14.89 3.74 -4.00
N THR A 24 16.20 3.73 -4.26
CA THR A 24 17.08 4.91 -4.40
C THR A 24 16.77 5.82 -5.60
N ASP A 25 15.55 5.78 -6.11
CA ASP A 25 15.12 6.66 -7.19
C ASP A 25 14.64 7.98 -6.59
N THR A 26 15.59 8.88 -6.35
CA THR A 26 15.35 10.32 -6.32
C THR A 26 14.89 10.77 -7.72
N THR A 27 13.70 10.38 -8.14
CA THR A 27 13.05 10.99 -9.30
C THR A 27 12.06 12.02 -8.80
N THR A 28 12.61 13.14 -8.32
CA THR A 28 11.97 14.45 -8.51
C THR A 28 11.73 14.61 -10.00
N GLU A 29 10.47 14.66 -10.45
CA GLU A 29 9.99 15.32 -11.67
C GLU A 29 8.60 14.73 -12.03
N GLY A 30 7.52 15.30 -11.50
CA GLY A 30 6.15 14.94 -11.93
C GLY A 30 5.04 15.64 -11.12
N PRO A 31 3.95 16.09 -11.74
CA PRO A 31 2.91 16.92 -11.09
C PRO A 31 1.94 16.16 -10.17
N SER A 32 2.00 14.84 -10.08
CA SER A 32 1.15 14.02 -9.20
C SER A 32 1.99 12.89 -8.63
N GLN A 33 2.70 13.14 -7.54
CA GLN A 33 3.66 12.20 -6.99
C GLN A 33 3.02 11.38 -5.86
N LEU A 34 2.72 10.10 -6.15
CA LEU A 34 2.28 9.17 -5.12
C LEU A 34 3.38 9.00 -4.06
N PRO A 35 3.03 8.95 -2.76
CA PRO A 35 4.03 8.74 -1.72
C PRO A 35 4.69 7.38 -1.91
N ARG A 36 6.00 7.30 -1.67
CA ARG A 36 6.76 6.05 -1.63
C ARG A 36 7.25 5.79 -0.22
N GLY A 37 7.18 4.56 0.22
CA GLY A 37 7.49 4.17 1.59
C GLY A 37 6.31 4.41 2.52
N ILE A 38 6.05 3.44 3.40
CA ILE A 38 4.96 3.50 4.38
C ILE A 38 5.01 4.74 5.29
N GLN A 39 6.22 5.21 5.61
CA GLN A 39 6.43 6.40 6.45
C GLN A 39 5.92 7.69 5.81
N ASN A 40 5.89 7.76 4.47
CA ASN A 40 5.47 8.96 3.74
C ASN A 40 3.96 9.00 3.48
N ILE A 41 3.23 7.90 3.71
CA ILE A 41 1.78 7.85 3.50
C ILE A 41 1.06 8.76 4.50
N ARG A 42 1.37 8.66 5.80
CA ARG A 42 0.71 9.49 6.84
C ARG A 42 0.93 11.00 6.62
N PRO A 43 2.18 11.49 6.36
CA PRO A 43 2.40 12.89 6.01
C PRO A 43 1.68 13.32 4.73
N HIS A 44 1.57 12.45 3.74
CA HIS A 44 0.88 12.76 2.48
C HIS A 44 -0.63 12.95 2.70
N LEU A 45 -1.27 12.02 3.43
CA LEU A 45 -2.69 12.10 3.78
C LEU A 45 -3.06 13.38 4.55
N LYS A 46 -2.13 13.90 5.35
CA LYS A 46 -2.35 15.11 6.14
C LYS A 46 -2.17 16.41 5.34
N ASN A 47 -1.23 16.44 4.39
CA ASN A 47 -0.75 17.69 3.79
C ASN A 47 -1.06 17.81 2.29
N VAL A 48 -1.42 16.72 1.60
CA VAL A 48 -1.57 16.68 0.15
C VAL A 48 -3.00 16.27 -0.22
N ASP A 49 -3.33 14.98 -0.13
CA ASP A 49 -4.63 14.43 -0.52
C ASP A 49 -4.84 13.00 0.04
N ASP A 50 -6.05 12.46 -0.18
CA ASP A 50 -6.49 11.12 0.20
C ASP A 50 -6.23 10.05 -0.88
N VAL A 51 -5.54 10.39 -1.98
CA VAL A 51 -5.25 9.47 -3.08
C VAL A 51 -4.58 8.17 -2.61
N PRO A 52 -3.67 8.15 -1.61
CA PRO A 52 -3.10 6.90 -1.10
C PRO A 52 -4.12 5.88 -0.56
N LEU A 53 -5.30 6.33 -0.10
CA LEU A 53 -6.39 5.43 0.33
C LEU A 53 -7.19 4.89 -0.86
N LEU A 54 -7.19 5.61 -1.99
CA LEU A 54 -8.00 5.32 -3.18
C LEU A 54 -7.29 4.42 -4.19
N ILE A 55 -5.99 4.20 -4.02
CA ILE A 55 -5.20 3.42 -4.98
C ILE A 55 -5.42 1.91 -4.79
N GLN A 56 -5.32 1.17 -5.90
CA GLN A 56 -5.68 -0.25 -5.92
C GLN A 56 -4.48 -1.20 -5.79
N LEU A 57 -3.25 -0.69 -5.91
CA LEU A 57 -2.05 -1.52 -5.98
C LEU A 57 -0.93 -0.96 -5.10
N PHE A 58 -0.48 -1.79 -4.16
CA PHE A 58 0.72 -1.57 -3.37
C PHE A 58 1.80 -2.57 -3.81
N THR A 59 3.05 -2.13 -3.89
CA THR A 59 4.21 -2.96 -4.27
C THR A 59 5.28 -2.95 -3.20
N ASP A 60 6.21 -3.91 -3.30
CA ASP A 60 7.37 -4.06 -2.39
C ASP A 60 6.97 -4.13 -0.90
N CYS A 61 5.84 -4.77 -0.63
CA CYS A 61 5.25 -4.84 0.70
C CYS A 61 6.03 -5.81 1.59
N THR A 62 6.43 -5.36 2.78
CA THR A 62 6.84 -6.24 3.89
C THR A 62 5.65 -6.43 4.84
N VAL A 63 5.75 -7.40 5.75
CA VAL A 63 4.67 -7.68 6.72
C VAL A 63 4.46 -6.47 7.63
N GLU A 64 5.54 -5.82 8.05
CA GLU A 64 5.51 -4.62 8.89
C GLU A 64 4.88 -3.45 8.13
N ALA A 65 5.31 -3.19 6.90
CA ALA A 65 4.77 -2.10 6.10
C ALA A 65 3.30 -2.32 5.70
N THR A 66 2.91 -3.58 5.45
CA THR A 66 1.51 -3.94 5.17
C THR A 66 0.65 -3.74 6.41
N GLY A 67 1.11 -4.19 7.58
CA GLY A 67 0.39 -3.99 8.84
C GLY A 67 0.18 -2.50 9.17
N GLU A 68 1.21 -1.68 8.96
CA GLU A 68 1.08 -0.23 9.11
C GLU A 68 0.06 0.37 8.11
N MET A 69 0.02 -0.11 6.87
CA MET A 69 -0.95 0.36 5.89
C MET A 69 -2.38 -0.03 6.28
N ILE A 70 -2.59 -1.24 6.81
CA ILE A 70 -3.87 -1.68 7.37
C ILE A 70 -4.31 -0.74 8.50
N SER A 71 -3.42 -0.41 9.43
CA SER A 71 -3.70 0.55 10.51
C SER A 71 -4.09 1.93 9.96
N ILE A 72 -3.37 2.44 8.97
CA ILE A 72 -3.68 3.74 8.34
C ILE A 72 -5.08 3.72 7.73
N MET A 73 -5.43 2.67 6.99
CA MET A 73 -6.76 2.54 6.38
C MET A 73 -7.86 2.51 7.45
N GLN A 74 -7.68 1.69 8.49
CA GLN A 74 -8.62 1.58 9.61
C GLN A 74 -8.81 2.91 10.36
N GLU A 75 -7.71 3.65 10.60
CA GLU A 75 -7.76 4.97 11.24
C GLU A 75 -8.55 6.01 10.43
N HIS A 76 -8.61 5.87 9.11
CA HIS A 76 -9.39 6.73 8.21
C HIS A 76 -10.83 6.24 8.01
N GLY A 77 -11.25 5.20 8.74
CA GLY A 77 -12.62 4.67 8.71
C GLY A 77 -12.88 3.63 7.63
N GLU A 78 -11.83 3.15 6.94
CA GLU A 78 -11.95 2.06 5.97
C GLU A 78 -12.03 0.70 6.69
N VAL A 79 -12.82 -0.23 6.14
CA VAL A 79 -12.89 -1.61 6.61
C VAL A 79 -11.96 -2.47 5.77
N VAL A 80 -10.97 -3.10 6.39
CA VAL A 80 -9.92 -3.82 5.68
C VAL A 80 -10.17 -5.33 5.68
N CYS A 81 -10.29 -5.92 4.49
CA CYS A 81 -10.37 -7.37 4.30
C CYS A 81 -9.03 -7.90 3.77
N CYS A 82 -8.45 -8.89 4.44
CA CYS A 82 -7.19 -9.51 4.03
C CYS A 82 -7.41 -10.90 3.44
N ILE A 83 -6.89 -11.14 2.24
CA ILE A 83 -6.92 -12.44 1.57
C ILE A 83 -5.49 -12.83 1.22
N GLY A 84 -5.06 -14.02 1.64
CA GLY A 84 -3.72 -14.48 1.34
C GLY A 84 -3.49 -15.94 1.68
N SER A 85 -2.29 -16.42 1.35
CA SER A 85 -1.91 -17.80 1.67
C SER A 85 -1.60 -17.95 3.16
N SER A 86 -2.25 -18.92 3.82
CA SER A 86 -1.99 -19.29 5.21
C SER A 86 -0.70 -20.12 5.39
N LEU A 87 -0.03 -20.53 4.31
CA LEU A 87 1.23 -21.27 4.37
C LEU A 87 2.39 -20.41 4.87
N ARG A 88 2.28 -19.08 4.76
CA ARG A 88 3.22 -18.11 5.32
C ARG A 88 2.72 -17.70 6.71
N SER A 89 3.36 -18.20 7.76
CA SER A 89 2.99 -17.90 9.15
C SER A 89 3.00 -16.40 9.48
N GLN A 90 3.84 -15.62 8.82
CA GLN A 90 3.90 -14.16 9.00
C GLN A 90 2.61 -13.45 8.56
N ASN A 91 1.87 -14.02 7.59
CA ASN A 91 0.59 -13.46 7.15
C ASN A 91 -0.49 -13.57 8.24
N MET A 92 -0.32 -14.47 9.21
CA MET A 92 -1.26 -14.63 10.33
C MET A 92 -1.42 -13.34 11.13
N LEU A 93 -0.35 -12.55 11.26
CA LEU A 93 -0.41 -11.26 11.95
C LEU A 93 -1.31 -10.27 11.19
N LEU A 94 -1.19 -10.23 9.87
CA LEU A 94 -2.01 -9.37 9.01
C LEU A 94 -3.49 -9.82 9.03
N PHE A 95 -3.74 -11.12 8.96
CA PHE A 95 -5.09 -11.68 9.05
C PHE A 95 -5.77 -11.37 10.38
N SER A 96 -5.00 -11.39 11.49
CA SER A 96 -5.52 -11.05 12.81
C SER A 96 -5.76 -9.55 13.00
N GLN A 97 -5.07 -8.69 12.23
CA GLN A 97 -5.20 -7.24 12.32
C GLN A 97 -6.34 -6.71 11.43
N ALA A 98 -6.59 -7.36 10.30
CA ALA A 98 -7.69 -7.02 9.41
C ALA A 98 -9.04 -7.20 10.10
N ASP A 99 -10.02 -6.37 9.71
CA ASP A 99 -11.39 -6.47 10.21
C ASP A 99 -12.07 -7.78 9.75
N ILE A 100 -11.64 -8.29 8.60
CA ILE A 100 -12.12 -9.53 7.97
C ILE A 100 -10.91 -10.27 7.38
N SER A 101 -10.81 -11.58 7.60
CA SER A 101 -9.74 -12.45 7.07
C SER A 101 -10.20 -13.84 6.66
#